data_AF-A0A6B3NP42-F1
#
_entry.id   AF-A0A6B3NP42-F1
#
_cell.length_a   1.000
_cell.length_b   1.000
_cell.length_c   1.000
_cell.angle_alpha   90.00
_cell.angle_beta   90.00
_cell.angle_gamma   90.00
#
_symmetry.space_group_name_H-M   'P 1'
#
loop_
_entity.id
_entity.type
_entity.pdbx_description
1 polymer ?
#
loop_
_entity_poly.entity_id
_entity_poly.type
_entity_poly.pdbx_seq_one_letter_code
_entity_poly.pdbx_strand_id
1 'polypeptide(L)'
;MYIVQIASECAPVIKAGGLGDVVYGLSRELEVRGNCVELILPKYDCMRYDHIWGLHDAYRELWVPWYGAAIHCSVYCGWVHGQVCFFIEPHSNDNFFNRGYYYGGNDDNMRFAFFSKAALEFLLKSNKRPDIIHCHDWQTGLVPVMLFEMYKYHGMEHQRVCYTIHNFKHQGIAGADVLWATGLNREPYYFNYDHLGDNFNPFALNFI
;
A
#
# COMPACT_ATOMS: atom_id res chain seq x y z
N MET A 1 -18.92 9.24 1.65
CA MET A 1 -18.14 8.18 2.35
C MET A 1 -16.74 8.70 2.62
N TYR A 2 -16.04 8.08 3.56
CA TYR A 2 -14.61 8.24 3.74
C TYR A 2 -13.88 7.09 3.03
N ILE A 3 -13.08 7.43 2.02
CA ILE A 3 -12.40 6.48 1.13
C ILE A 3 -10.89 6.73 1.23
N VAL A 4 -10.12 5.68 1.43
CA VAL A 4 -8.66 5.75 1.35
C VAL A 4 -8.21 4.93 0.15
N GLN A 5 -7.55 5.59 -0.81
CA GLN A 5 -6.88 4.90 -1.91
C GLN A 5 -5.44 4.58 -1.52
N ILE A 6 -5.04 3.32 -1.66
CA ILE A 6 -3.67 2.86 -1.44
C ILE A 6 -3.13 2.43 -2.81
N ALA A 7 -2.05 3.06 -3.24
CA ALA A 7 -1.50 2.86 -4.58
C ALA A 7 0.02 2.99 -4.60
N SER A 8 0.65 2.47 -5.66
CA SER A 8 2.08 2.65 -5.92
C SER A 8 2.39 3.94 -6.69
N GLU A 9 1.40 4.51 -7.38
CA GLU A 9 1.52 5.72 -8.21
C GLU A 9 0.34 6.69 -7.99
N CYS A 10 0.59 7.98 -8.18
CA CYS A 10 -0.41 9.05 -8.25
C CYS A 10 0.14 10.22 -9.06
N ALA A 11 -0.51 10.55 -10.18
CA ALA A 11 -0.07 11.62 -11.05
C ALA A 11 -0.28 13.01 -10.40
N PRO A 12 0.60 13.99 -10.67
CA PRO A 12 1.85 13.87 -11.43
C PRO A 12 3.07 13.51 -10.58
N VAL A 13 2.90 13.24 -9.28
CA VAL A 13 4.01 13.13 -8.32
C VAL A 13 4.77 11.81 -8.47
N ILE A 14 4.06 10.71 -8.65
CA ILE A 14 4.61 9.38 -8.92
C ILE A 14 3.88 8.84 -10.13
N LYS A 15 4.56 8.78 -11.28
CA LYS A 15 3.96 8.32 -12.53
C LYS A 15 4.99 7.59 -13.37
N ALA A 16 4.82 6.29 -13.51
CA ALA A 16 5.55 5.45 -14.46
C ALA A 16 4.65 4.93 -15.58
N GLY A 17 3.35 4.77 -15.32
CA GLY A 17 2.37 4.31 -16.31
C GLY A 17 1.02 5.02 -16.20
N GLY A 18 -0.04 4.33 -16.64
CA GLY A 18 -1.41 4.84 -16.59
C GLY A 18 -2.07 4.75 -15.21
N LEU A 19 -1.54 3.93 -14.29
CA LEU A 19 -2.10 3.75 -12.95
C LEU A 19 -2.19 5.08 -12.20
N GLY A 20 -1.11 5.87 -12.22
CA GLY A 20 -1.08 7.17 -11.54
C GLY A 20 -2.13 8.16 -12.07
N ASP A 21 -2.43 8.14 -13.37
CA ASP A 21 -3.48 9.00 -13.96
C ASP A 21 -4.87 8.55 -13.49
N VAL A 22 -5.12 7.24 -13.42
CA VAL A 22 -6.39 6.69 -12.94
C VAL A 22 -6.61 7.01 -11.47
N VAL A 23 -5.61 6.77 -10.62
CA VAL A 23 -5.68 7.05 -9.17
C VAL A 23 -5.99 8.54 -8.93
N TYR A 24 -5.29 9.44 -9.61
CA TYR A 24 -5.53 10.88 -9.50
C TYR A 24 -6.94 11.26 -9.98
N GLY A 25 -7.30 10.88 -11.21
CA GLY A 25 -8.57 11.24 -11.83
C GLY A 25 -9.77 10.69 -11.07
N LEU A 26 -9.70 9.44 -10.62
CA LEU A 26 -10.75 8.79 -9.84
C LEU A 26 -10.89 9.46 -8.46
N SER A 27 -9.78 9.74 -7.78
CA SER A 27 -9.80 10.42 -6.47
C SER A 27 -10.50 11.77 -6.56
N ARG A 28 -10.11 12.59 -7.54
CA ARG A 28 -10.74 13.89 -7.78
C ARG A 28 -12.24 13.78 -8.07
N GLU A 29 -12.66 12.84 -8.92
CA GLU A 29 -14.07 12.67 -9.26
C GLU A 29 -14.90 12.19 -8.06
N LEU A 30 -14.33 11.32 -7.21
CA LEU A 30 -14.98 10.89 -5.97
C LEU A 30 -15.15 12.06 -4.98
N GLU A 31 -14.17 12.95 -4.86
CA GLU A 31 -14.28 14.17 -4.04
C GLU A 31 -15.35 15.13 -4.58
N VAL A 32 -15.40 15.34 -5.89
CA VAL A 32 -16.45 16.17 -6.54
C VAL A 32 -17.85 15.65 -6.23
N ARG A 33 -17.99 14.33 -6.05
CA ARG A 33 -19.25 13.68 -5.65
C ARG A 33 -19.52 13.71 -4.13
N GLY A 34 -18.73 14.46 -3.36
CA GLY A 34 -18.93 14.68 -1.93
C GLY A 34 -18.35 13.59 -1.03
N ASN A 35 -17.40 12.79 -1.52
CA ASN A 35 -16.66 11.84 -0.67
C ASN A 35 -15.42 12.52 -0.07
N CYS A 36 -15.04 12.11 1.15
CA CYS A 36 -13.73 12.41 1.70
C CYS A 36 -12.76 11.36 1.14
N VAL A 37 -11.76 11.80 0.37
CA VAL A 37 -10.79 10.90 -0.25
C VAL A 37 -9.39 11.27 0.22
N GLU A 38 -8.65 10.27 0.67
CA GLU A 38 -7.24 10.42 1.01
C GLU A 38 -6.44 9.35 0.26
N LEU A 39 -5.22 9.67 -0.11
CA LEU A 39 -4.32 8.73 -0.76
C LEU A 39 -3.17 8.35 0.19
N ILE A 40 -2.79 7.09 0.21
CA ILE A 40 -1.57 6.61 0.86
C ILE A 40 -0.65 6.07 -0.23
N LEU A 41 0.58 6.60 -0.25
CA LEU A 41 1.59 6.34 -1.27
C LEU A 41 2.94 6.05 -0.59
N PRO A 42 3.85 5.28 -1.22
CA PRO A 42 5.23 5.21 -0.77
C PRO A 42 5.93 6.54 -0.99
N LYS A 43 6.79 6.96 -0.05
CA LYS A 43 7.65 8.14 -0.23
C LYS A 43 8.91 7.74 -0.99
N TYR A 44 8.85 7.80 -2.33
CA TYR A 44 10.02 7.54 -3.16
C TYR A 44 11.02 8.72 -3.11
N ASP A 45 12.31 8.43 -3.17
CA ASP A 45 13.37 9.44 -3.28
C ASP A 45 13.34 10.21 -4.61
N CYS A 46 12.84 9.58 -5.68
CA CYS A 46 12.75 10.15 -7.03
C CYS A 46 11.35 10.67 -7.42
N MET A 47 10.43 10.87 -6.46
CA MET A 47 9.12 11.46 -6.76
C MET A 47 9.24 12.95 -7.11
N ARG A 48 8.25 13.49 -7.81
CA ARG A 48 8.22 14.91 -8.20
C ARG A 48 7.75 15.78 -7.04
N TYR A 49 8.66 16.03 -6.10
CA TYR A 49 8.41 16.84 -4.90
C TYR A 49 7.91 18.26 -5.22
N ASP A 50 8.26 18.82 -6.37
CA ASP A 50 7.81 20.12 -6.88
C ASP A 50 6.29 20.20 -7.10
N HIS A 51 5.61 19.06 -7.18
CA HIS A 51 4.16 18.97 -7.33
C HIS A 51 3.40 18.70 -6.03
N ILE A 52 4.09 18.69 -4.88
CA ILE A 52 3.47 18.50 -3.58
C ILE A 52 3.43 19.85 -2.85
N TRP A 53 2.23 20.35 -2.62
CA TRP A 53 2.05 21.55 -1.83
C TRP A 53 1.99 21.21 -0.34
N GLY A 54 2.68 22.00 0.48
CA GLY A 54 2.58 21.92 1.94
C GLY A 54 3.03 20.58 2.53
N LEU A 55 4.07 19.94 1.99
CA LEU A 55 4.60 18.69 2.55
C LEU A 55 5.10 18.90 3.99
N HIS A 56 4.52 18.19 4.95
CA HIS A 56 4.87 18.28 6.37
C HIS A 56 4.70 16.94 7.08
N ASP A 57 5.26 16.79 8.27
CA ASP A 57 5.07 15.61 9.10
C ASP A 57 3.60 15.45 9.53
N ALA A 58 3.03 14.27 9.27
CA ALA A 58 1.68 13.90 9.70
C ALA A 58 1.69 12.88 10.83
N TYR A 59 2.66 11.97 10.85
CA TYR A 59 2.82 10.97 11.90
C TYR A 59 4.28 10.53 12.00
N ARG A 60 4.93 10.76 13.15
CA ARG A 60 6.37 10.54 13.31
C ARG A 60 6.75 9.21 13.96
N GLU A 61 5.84 8.57 14.68
CA GLU A 61 6.16 7.39 15.51
C GLU A 61 5.41 6.15 15.03
N LEU A 62 5.40 5.92 13.71
CA LEU A 62 4.79 4.71 13.16
C LEU A 62 5.78 3.55 13.28
N TRP A 63 5.43 2.53 14.06
CA TRP A 63 6.20 1.29 14.18
C TRP A 63 5.47 0.17 13.46
N VAL A 64 6.08 -0.35 12.40
CA VAL A 64 5.49 -1.38 11.53
C VAL A 64 6.09 -2.74 11.90
N PRO A 65 5.30 -3.70 12.42
CA PRO A 65 5.81 -5.02 12.76
C PRO A 65 6.36 -5.72 11.51
N TRP A 66 7.59 -6.22 11.56
CA TRP A 66 8.28 -6.79 10.41
C TRP A 66 9.32 -7.82 10.85
N TYR A 67 9.25 -9.05 10.32
CA TYR A 67 10.13 -10.19 10.72
C TYR A 67 10.23 -10.40 12.25
N GLY A 68 9.11 -10.28 12.97
CA GLY A 68 9.08 -10.43 14.43
C GLY A 68 9.70 -9.26 15.22
N ALA A 69 10.20 -8.23 14.53
CA ALA A 69 10.63 -6.95 15.10
C ALA A 69 9.68 -5.82 14.63
N ALA A 70 10.17 -4.59 14.60
CA ALA A 70 9.45 -3.46 14.01
C ALA A 70 10.41 -2.51 13.28
N ILE A 71 9.93 -1.95 12.17
CA ILE A 71 10.62 -0.89 11.42
C ILE A 71 9.94 0.43 11.76
N HIS A 72 10.75 1.44 12.09
CA HIS A 72 10.28 2.80 12.30
C HIS A 72 9.98 3.48 10.95
N CYS A 73 8.88 4.22 10.88
CA CYS A 73 8.47 4.96 9.70
C CYS A 73 8.04 6.38 10.07
N SER A 74 8.28 7.31 9.15
CA SER A 74 7.66 8.63 9.16
C SER A 74 6.57 8.70 8.09
N VAL A 75 5.46 9.37 8.40
CA VAL A 75 4.38 9.64 7.47
C VAL A 75 4.30 11.15 7.27
N TYR A 76 4.37 11.57 6.02
CA TYR A 76 4.23 12.97 5.62
C TYR A 76 2.87 13.18 4.98
N CYS A 77 2.28 14.35 5.15
CA CYS A 77 1.08 14.78 4.45
C CYS A 77 1.41 15.94 3.52
N GLY A 78 0.79 15.96 2.33
CA GLY A 78 0.82 17.09 1.42
C GLY A 78 -0.32 17.00 0.40
N TRP A 79 -0.47 18.04 -0.39
CA TRP A 79 -1.53 18.11 -1.40
C TRP A 79 -0.95 17.98 -2.79
N VAL A 80 -1.49 17.02 -3.55
CA VAL A 80 -1.14 16.80 -4.95
C VAL A 80 -2.27 17.35 -5.80
N HIS A 81 -2.10 18.57 -6.33
CA HIS A 81 -3.12 19.25 -7.15
C HIS A 81 -4.51 19.33 -6.47
N GLY A 82 -4.53 19.44 -5.14
CA GLY A 82 -5.74 19.53 -4.32
C GLY A 82 -6.10 18.26 -3.57
N GLN A 83 -5.53 17.11 -3.93
CA GLN A 83 -5.82 15.82 -3.30
C GLN A 83 -4.94 15.59 -2.09
N VAL A 84 -5.52 15.17 -0.96
CA VAL A 84 -4.78 14.88 0.28
C VAL A 84 -4.02 13.57 0.13
N CYS A 85 -2.69 13.64 0.20
CA CYS A 85 -1.79 12.51 0.06
C CYS A 85 -0.92 12.33 1.31
N PHE A 86 -0.86 11.09 1.79
CA PHE A 86 0.07 10.62 2.81
C PHE A 86 1.20 9.82 2.16
N PHE A 87 2.44 10.12 2.52
CA PHE A 87 3.63 9.48 1.99
C PHE A 87 4.37 8.76 3.13
N ILE A 88 4.53 7.44 3.02
CA ILE A 88 5.18 6.62 4.05
C ILE A 88 6.67 6.45 3.71
N GLU A 89 7.52 6.83 4.65
CA GLU A 89 8.98 6.72 4.60
C GLU A 89 9.47 5.70 5.64
N PRO A 90 9.97 4.54 5.21
CA PRO A 90 10.55 3.55 6.11
C PRO A 90 12.01 3.89 6.44
N HIS A 91 12.36 3.79 7.73
CA HIS A 91 13.73 3.95 8.22
C HIS A 91 14.37 2.58 8.46
N SER A 92 14.82 1.94 7.38
CA SER A 92 15.52 0.66 7.37
C SER A 92 16.71 0.68 6.43
N ASN A 93 17.71 -0.16 6.69
CA ASN A 93 18.85 -0.40 5.79
C ASN A 93 18.46 -1.09 4.48
N ASP A 94 17.23 -1.62 4.37
CA ASP A 94 16.72 -2.28 3.16
C ASP A 94 16.42 -1.31 2.00
N ASN A 95 16.49 0.01 2.26
CA ASN A 95 16.27 1.06 1.26
C ASN A 95 14.97 0.87 0.46
N PHE A 96 13.85 0.59 1.12
CA PHE A 96 12.58 0.24 0.47
C PHE A 96 12.17 1.19 -0.68
N PHE A 97 12.28 2.51 -0.49
CA PHE A 97 11.86 3.51 -1.48
C PHE A 97 12.92 4.58 -1.78
N ASN A 98 14.16 4.35 -1.35
CA ASN A 98 15.31 5.22 -1.60
C ASN A 98 16.27 4.54 -2.59
N ARG A 99 15.89 4.47 -3.87
CA ARG A 99 16.59 3.68 -4.91
C ARG A 99 16.73 4.38 -6.26
N GLY A 100 16.17 5.58 -6.43
CA GLY A 100 16.16 6.30 -7.70
C GLY A 100 15.12 5.81 -8.72
N TYR A 101 14.28 4.83 -8.37
CA TYR A 101 13.23 4.29 -9.22
C TYR A 101 12.00 3.84 -8.39
N TYR A 102 10.81 3.86 -9.00
CA TYR A 102 9.57 3.47 -8.31
C TYR A 102 9.50 1.95 -8.09
N TYR A 103 9.62 1.18 -9.17
CA TYR A 103 9.56 -0.28 -9.19
C TYR A 103 10.34 -0.84 -10.39
N GLY A 104 10.46 -2.16 -10.47
CA GLY A 104 11.34 -2.90 -11.37
C GLY A 104 12.51 -3.57 -10.65
N GLY A 105 12.55 -3.55 -9.31
CA GLY A 105 13.55 -4.25 -8.52
C GLY A 105 13.22 -5.74 -8.36
N ASN A 106 14.24 -6.56 -8.10
CA ASN A 106 14.06 -8.02 -7.92
C ASN A 106 13.29 -8.37 -6.64
N ASP A 107 13.26 -7.47 -5.67
CA ASP A 107 12.65 -7.60 -4.34
C ASP A 107 11.38 -6.74 -4.18
N ASP A 108 10.78 -6.32 -5.30
CA ASP A 108 9.61 -5.47 -5.31
C ASP A 108 8.42 -6.06 -4.53
N ASN A 109 8.25 -7.38 -4.57
CA ASN A 109 7.27 -8.10 -3.77
C ASN A 109 7.43 -7.79 -2.26
N MET A 110 8.65 -7.82 -1.74
CA MET A 110 8.96 -7.47 -0.35
C MET A 110 8.75 -5.99 -0.08
N ARG A 111 9.13 -5.11 -1.02
CA ARG A 111 8.97 -3.66 -0.88
C ARG A 111 7.51 -3.27 -0.74
N PHE A 112 6.65 -3.84 -1.59
CA PHE A 112 5.24 -3.54 -1.60
C PHE A 112 4.44 -4.31 -0.54
N ALA A 113 4.92 -5.48 -0.10
CA ALA A 113 4.42 -6.14 1.11
C ALA A 113 4.65 -5.26 2.36
N PHE A 114 5.83 -4.67 2.49
CA PHE A 114 6.13 -3.74 3.58
C PHE A 114 5.20 -2.52 3.53
N PHE A 115 5.10 -1.89 2.37
CA PHE A 115 4.23 -0.72 2.20
C PHE A 115 2.76 -1.03 2.50
N SER A 116 2.24 -2.15 2.02
CA SER A 116 0.87 -2.61 2.32
C SER A 116 0.63 -2.71 3.83
N LYS A 117 1.61 -3.25 4.57
CA LYS A 117 1.51 -3.37 6.03
C LYS A 117 1.64 -2.01 6.71
N ALA A 118 2.58 -1.18 6.27
CA ALA A 118 2.78 0.16 6.81
C ALA A 118 1.54 1.05 6.61
N ALA A 119 0.84 0.92 5.48
CA ALA A 119 -0.41 1.63 5.24
C ALA A 119 -1.52 1.22 6.22
N LEU A 120 -1.67 -0.09 6.49
CA LEU A 120 -2.63 -0.58 7.49
C LEU A 120 -2.26 -0.17 8.92
N GLU A 121 -0.99 -0.24 9.29
CA GLU A 121 -0.52 0.29 10.58
C GLU A 121 -0.80 1.79 10.69
N PHE A 122 -0.54 2.56 9.63
CA PHE A 122 -0.84 3.99 9.65
C PHE A 122 -2.33 4.24 9.87
N LEU A 123 -3.21 3.54 9.15
CA LEU A 123 -4.66 3.65 9.35
C LEU A 123 -5.06 3.28 10.78
N LEU A 124 -4.56 2.16 11.29
CA LEU A 124 -4.84 1.69 12.64
C LEU A 124 -4.42 2.72 13.70
N LYS A 125 -3.15 3.14 13.67
CA LYS A 125 -2.49 3.96 14.71
C LYS A 125 -2.88 5.44 14.67
N SER A 126 -3.21 5.97 13.49
CA SER A 126 -3.77 7.32 13.36
C SER A 126 -5.28 7.38 13.61
N ASN A 127 -5.90 6.24 13.96
CA ASN A 127 -7.34 6.09 14.14
C ASN A 127 -8.16 6.49 12.90
N LYS A 128 -7.59 6.38 11.71
CA LYS A 128 -8.32 6.52 10.45
C LYS A 128 -9.14 5.26 10.22
N ARG A 129 -10.45 5.44 10.03
CA ARG A 129 -11.43 4.37 9.83
C ARG A 129 -12.23 4.62 8.56
N PRO A 130 -11.62 4.42 7.37
CA PRO A 130 -12.34 4.57 6.11
C PRO A 130 -13.51 3.59 6.02
N ASP A 131 -14.57 4.00 5.32
CA ASP A 131 -15.64 3.10 4.90
C ASP A 131 -15.09 2.10 3.86
N ILE A 132 -14.24 2.60 2.95
CA ILE A 132 -13.64 1.82 1.86
C ILE A 132 -12.13 2.05 1.82
N ILE A 133 -11.36 0.96 1.82
CA ILE A 133 -9.95 0.92 1.44
C ILE A 133 -9.89 0.45 -0.02
N HIS A 134 -9.51 1.36 -0.92
CA HIS A 134 -9.39 1.07 -2.36
C HIS A 134 -7.93 0.76 -2.69
N CYS A 135 -7.68 -0.47 -3.08
CA CYS A 135 -6.35 -0.99 -3.40
C CYS A 135 -6.15 -1.05 -4.92
N HIS A 136 -5.00 -0.59 -5.40
CA HIS A 136 -4.67 -0.51 -6.82
C HIS A 136 -3.47 -1.42 -7.14
N ASP A 137 -3.74 -2.42 -7.98
CA ASP A 137 -2.79 -3.44 -8.46
C ASP A 137 -2.07 -4.26 -7.36
N TRP A 138 -1.29 -5.24 -7.83
CA TRP A 138 -0.55 -6.22 -7.04
C TRP A 138 0.32 -5.61 -5.95
N GLN A 139 0.80 -4.38 -6.11
CA GLN A 139 1.59 -3.67 -5.08
C GLN A 139 0.81 -3.49 -3.77
N THR A 140 -0.52 -3.58 -3.83
CA THR A 140 -1.40 -3.44 -2.66
C THR A 140 -2.25 -4.69 -2.41
N GLY A 141 -1.97 -5.80 -3.11
CA GLY A 141 -2.74 -7.05 -3.01
C GLY A 141 -2.73 -7.69 -1.62
N LEU A 142 -1.71 -7.43 -0.80
CA LEU A 142 -1.67 -7.93 0.58
C LEU A 142 -2.50 -7.09 1.56
N VAL A 143 -2.94 -5.89 1.20
CA VAL A 143 -3.80 -5.05 2.07
C VAL A 143 -5.10 -5.77 2.45
N PRO A 144 -5.93 -6.29 1.52
CA PRO A 144 -7.14 -7.02 1.89
C PRO A 144 -6.85 -8.25 2.76
N VAL A 145 -5.79 -9.00 2.44
CA VAL A 145 -5.42 -10.20 3.20
C VAL A 145 -5.12 -9.83 4.64
N MET A 146 -4.20 -8.89 4.87
CA MET A 146 -3.84 -8.48 6.22
C MET A 146 -5.02 -7.82 6.94
N LEU A 147 -5.86 -7.04 6.24
CA LEU A 147 -7.07 -6.47 6.84
C LEU A 147 -7.95 -7.56 7.44
N PHE A 148 -8.28 -8.60 6.67
CA PHE A 148 -9.20 -9.63 7.11
C PHE A 148 -8.56 -10.70 7.99
N GLU A 149 -7.26 -10.92 7.92
CA GLU A 149 -6.56 -11.93 8.74
C GLU A 149 -6.07 -11.35 10.07
N MET A 150 -5.78 -10.06 10.12
CA MET A 150 -5.09 -9.42 11.27
C MET A 150 -5.86 -8.19 11.75
N TYR A 151 -5.98 -7.15 10.94
CA TYR A 151 -6.41 -5.83 11.43
C TYR A 151 -7.89 -5.76 11.80
N LYS A 152 -8.75 -6.61 11.23
CA LYS A 152 -10.16 -6.71 11.65
C LYS A 152 -10.28 -7.05 13.14
N TYR A 153 -9.34 -7.79 13.71
CA TYR A 153 -9.33 -8.14 15.13
C TYR A 153 -8.73 -7.02 16.02
N HIS A 154 -8.30 -5.91 15.41
CA HIS A 154 -7.70 -4.75 16.07
C HIS A 154 -8.51 -3.46 15.88
N GLY A 155 -9.83 -3.57 15.69
CA GLY A 155 -10.70 -2.41 15.55
C GLY A 155 -10.85 -1.88 14.13
N MET A 156 -10.52 -2.71 13.12
CA MET A 156 -10.76 -2.42 11.70
C MET A 156 -11.76 -3.41 11.04
N GLU A 157 -12.71 -3.94 11.81
CA GLU A 157 -13.66 -4.98 11.37
C GLU A 157 -14.76 -4.49 10.41
N HIS A 158 -14.99 -3.18 10.35
CA HIS A 158 -16.08 -2.58 9.56
C HIS A 158 -15.62 -2.11 8.19
N GLN A 159 -14.32 -1.90 7.98
CA GLN A 159 -13.73 -1.48 6.72
C GLN A 159 -14.09 -2.47 5.60
N ARG A 160 -14.40 -1.94 4.41
CA ARG A 160 -14.58 -2.73 3.18
C ARG A 160 -13.43 -2.47 2.23
N VAL A 161 -13.16 -3.43 1.35
CA VAL A 161 -12.11 -3.31 0.34
C VAL A 161 -12.70 -3.26 -1.05
N CYS A 162 -12.20 -2.33 -1.86
CA CYS A 162 -12.32 -2.37 -3.31
C CYS A 162 -10.92 -2.66 -3.87
N TYR A 163 -10.79 -3.68 -4.72
CA TYR A 163 -9.52 -4.02 -5.37
C TYR A 163 -9.66 -3.76 -6.86
N THR A 164 -8.71 -3.03 -7.46
CA THR A 164 -8.72 -2.70 -8.88
C THR A 164 -7.42 -3.14 -9.53
N ILE A 165 -7.57 -3.98 -10.56
CA ILE A 165 -6.48 -4.46 -11.40
C ILE A 165 -6.40 -3.55 -12.63
N HIS A 166 -5.26 -2.91 -12.84
CA HIS A 166 -4.96 -2.11 -14.02
C HIS A 166 -4.21 -2.93 -15.07
N ASN A 167 -3.48 -3.98 -14.66
CA ASN A 167 -2.71 -4.81 -15.58
C ASN A 167 -2.54 -6.26 -15.09
N PHE A 168 -3.02 -7.22 -15.88
CA PHE A 168 -2.88 -8.66 -15.61
C PHE A 168 -1.47 -9.24 -15.87
N LYS A 169 -0.59 -8.50 -16.54
CA LYS A 169 0.78 -8.94 -16.86
C LYS A 169 1.66 -9.06 -15.62
N HIS A 170 1.46 -8.19 -14.63
CA HIS A 170 2.27 -8.12 -13.42
C HIS A 170 1.43 -8.51 -12.23
N GLN A 171 1.80 -9.60 -11.55
CA GLN A 171 0.95 -10.26 -10.56
C GLN A 171 1.54 -10.27 -9.14
N GLY A 172 2.74 -9.69 -8.95
CA GLY A 172 3.38 -9.64 -7.63
C GLY A 172 3.77 -11.00 -7.09
N ILE A 173 4.35 -11.87 -7.94
CA ILE A 173 4.72 -13.23 -7.54
C ILE A 173 5.75 -13.23 -6.41
N ALA A 174 5.50 -14.01 -5.34
CA ALA A 174 6.33 -14.02 -4.14
C ALA A 174 6.53 -15.42 -3.54
N GLY A 175 7.53 -15.56 -2.67
CA GLY A 175 7.79 -16.77 -1.89
C GLY A 175 7.18 -16.70 -0.49
N ALA A 176 7.50 -17.67 0.37
CA ALA A 176 7.01 -17.72 1.75
C ALA A 176 7.57 -16.59 2.64
N ASP A 177 8.67 -15.96 2.23
CA ASP A 177 9.36 -14.89 2.93
C ASP A 177 8.47 -13.67 3.19
N VAL A 178 7.58 -13.30 2.26
CA VAL A 178 6.61 -12.22 2.47
C VAL A 178 5.63 -12.55 3.61
N LEU A 179 5.25 -13.82 3.77
CA LEU A 179 4.33 -14.25 4.83
C LEU A 179 4.99 -14.12 6.20
N TRP A 180 6.25 -14.56 6.32
CA TRP A 180 7.03 -14.41 7.55
C TRP A 180 7.25 -12.94 7.92
N ALA A 181 7.58 -12.12 6.92
CA ALA A 181 7.81 -10.69 7.12
C ALA A 181 6.55 -9.96 7.61
N THR A 182 5.41 -10.28 6.99
CA THR A 182 4.12 -9.67 7.30
C THR A 182 3.43 -10.29 8.52
N GLY A 183 3.90 -11.43 9.03
CA GLY A 183 3.30 -12.14 10.17
C GLY A 183 2.13 -13.05 9.80
N LEU A 184 1.90 -13.30 8.51
CA LEU A 184 0.93 -14.26 7.97
C LEU A 184 1.48 -15.70 8.08
N ASN A 185 1.83 -16.13 9.29
CA ASN A 185 2.64 -17.34 9.57
C ASN A 185 1.91 -18.69 9.40
N ARG A 186 0.99 -18.81 8.44
CA ARG A 186 0.26 -20.03 8.10
C ARG A 186 0.50 -20.42 6.64
N GLU A 187 1.74 -20.72 6.28
CA GLU A 187 2.11 -20.99 4.88
C GLU A 187 1.16 -21.95 4.14
N PRO A 188 0.84 -23.17 4.63
CA PRO A 188 -0.02 -24.08 3.87
C PRO A 188 -1.43 -23.53 3.61
N TYR A 189 -1.89 -22.61 4.45
CA TYR A 189 -3.15 -21.90 4.24
C TYR A 189 -3.02 -20.89 3.09
N TYR A 190 -1.99 -20.05 3.08
CA TYR A 190 -1.84 -19.02 2.05
C TYR A 190 -1.39 -19.56 0.68
N PHE A 191 -0.64 -20.65 0.62
CA PHE A 191 -0.28 -21.31 -0.66
C PHE A 191 -1.44 -22.08 -1.31
N ASN A 192 -2.63 -22.09 -0.72
CA ASN A 192 -3.82 -22.66 -1.34
C ASN A 192 -4.34 -21.74 -2.46
N TYR A 193 -4.83 -22.34 -3.55
CA TYR A 193 -5.43 -21.64 -4.70
C TYR A 193 -6.67 -20.79 -4.35
N ASP A 194 -7.40 -21.15 -3.28
CA ASP A 194 -8.53 -20.35 -2.76
C ASP A 194 -8.06 -19.12 -1.96
N HIS A 195 -6.74 -18.97 -1.77
CA HIS A 195 -6.10 -17.90 -1.01
C HIS A 195 -5.10 -17.13 -1.89
N LEU A 196 -3.80 -17.24 -1.63
CA LEU A 196 -2.76 -16.53 -2.38
C LEU A 196 -1.98 -17.48 -3.30
N GLY A 197 -2.29 -18.77 -3.35
CA GLY A 197 -1.55 -19.73 -4.17
C GLY A 197 -1.64 -19.41 -5.65
N ASP A 198 -0.48 -19.36 -6.33
CA ASP A 198 -0.44 -19.12 -7.77
C ASP A 198 -1.01 -20.31 -8.56
N ASN A 199 -1.84 -20.01 -9.56
CA ASN A 199 -2.54 -21.03 -10.36
C ASN A 199 -1.62 -21.91 -11.23
N PHE A 200 -0.38 -21.47 -11.49
CA PHE A 200 0.57 -22.15 -12.37
C PHE A 200 1.83 -22.62 -11.64
N ASN A 201 2.13 -22.06 -10.47
CA ASN A 201 3.26 -22.41 -9.63
C ASN A 201 2.82 -22.65 -8.17
N PRO A 202 2.67 -23.91 -7.74
CA PRO A 202 2.20 -24.22 -6.38
C PRO A 202 3.17 -23.82 -5.26
N PHE A 203 4.39 -23.38 -5.60
CA PHE A 203 5.40 -22.89 -4.65
C PHE A 203 5.48 -21.37 -4.62
N ALA A 204 4.56 -20.67 -5.27
CA ALA A 204 4.52 -19.21 -5.29
C ALA A 204 3.17 -18.67 -4.81
N LEU A 205 3.26 -17.47 -4.26
CA LEU A 205 2.11 -16.63 -3.96
C LEU A 205 1.88 -15.67 -5.12
N ASN A 206 0.62 -15.31 -5.32
CA ASN A 206 0.14 -14.37 -6.32
C ASN A 206 -0.71 -13.31 -5.62
N PHE A 207 -0.45 -12.02 -5.90
CA PHE A 207 -1.11 -10.90 -5.23
C PHE A 207 -2.29 -10.34 -6.04
N ILE A 208 -2.72 -11.02 -7.11
CA ILE A 208 -3.89 -10.65 -7.93
C ILE A 208 -4.96 -11.74 -7.88
#